data_AF-A0A1U8Q0G3-F1
#
_entry.id   AF-A0A1U8Q0G3-F1
#
_cell.length_a   1.000
_cell.length_b   1.000
_cell.length_c   1.000
_cell.angle_alpha   90.00
_cell.angle_beta   90.00
_cell.angle_gamma   90.00
#
_symmetry.space_group_name_H-M   'P 1'
#
loop_
_entity.id
_entity.type
_entity.pdbx_description
1 polymer ?
#
loop_
_entity_poly.entity_id
_entity_poly.type
_entity_poly.pdbx_seq_one_letter_code
_entity_poly.pdbx_strand_id
1 'polypeptide(L)'
;MIKKANEKWCICIDFTNLNEAYPKDNFPLSKINHLIDATMEYQLLRFMDTFSGYNQIKMHHNDKENTSFITEHNTYCYKVMLFGLKNAGATYQRLVNKILKEHMGRNIKAYVEDMVVKSLRANWYTSNLGETFRVLRKYNMKLNPTKCAFEVTSGKFLGFVVTQ
;
A
#
# COMPACT_ATOMS: atom_id res chain seq x y z
N MET A 1 20.28 -11.56 3.67
CA MET A 1 19.60 -12.07 2.46
C MET A 1 18.46 -12.98 2.91
N ILE A 2 17.26 -12.86 2.31
CA ILE A 2 16.11 -13.71 2.63
C ILE A 2 15.62 -14.38 1.33
N LYS A 3 15.39 -15.69 1.38
CA LYS A 3 14.77 -16.45 0.27
C LYS A 3 13.26 -16.39 0.41
N LYS A 4 12.57 -15.84 -0.59
CA LYS A 4 11.10 -15.78 -0.63
C LYS A 4 10.50 -17.14 -1.01
N ALA A 5 9.20 -17.32 -0.76
CA ALA A 5 8.45 -18.51 -1.14
C ALA A 5 8.45 -18.80 -2.65
N ASN A 6 8.62 -17.76 -3.48
CA ASN A 6 8.81 -17.89 -4.92
C ASN A 6 10.28 -18.16 -5.33
N GLU A 7 11.09 -18.62 -4.38
CA GLU A 7 12.51 -18.96 -4.49
C GLU A 7 13.45 -17.80 -4.85
N LYS A 8 12.93 -16.59 -5.04
CA LYS A 8 13.75 -15.40 -5.32
C LYS A 8 14.44 -14.89 -4.05
N TRP A 9 15.69 -14.51 -4.18
CA TRP A 9 16.43 -13.83 -3.13
C TRP A 9 16.03 -12.37 -3.03
N CYS A 10 15.96 -11.86 -1.80
CA CYS A 10 15.75 -10.46 -1.50
C CYS A 10 16.77 -9.98 -0.47
N ILE A 11 17.29 -8.78 -0.69
CA ILE A 11 18.06 -8.06 0.32
C ILE A 11 17.08 -7.61 1.40
N CYS A 12 17.40 -7.91 2.65
CA CYS A 12 16.68 -7.43 3.82
C CYS A 12 17.74 -6.79 4.72
N ILE A 13 17.58 -5.48 4.92
CA ILE A 13 18.44 -4.70 5.80
C ILE A 13 17.77 -4.68 7.17
N ASP A 14 18.57 -4.98 8.20
CA ASP A 14 18.11 -4.88 9.57
C ASP A 14 18.13 -3.41 10.02
N PHE A 15 16.94 -2.83 10.15
CA PHE A 15 16.75 -1.46 10.61
C PHE A 15 16.39 -1.38 12.11
N THR A 16 16.62 -2.43 12.91
CA THR A 16 16.21 -2.46 14.34
C THR A 16 16.74 -1.25 15.11
N ASN A 17 18.06 -1.03 15.10
CA ASN A 17 18.67 0.10 15.83
C ASN A 17 18.21 1.47 15.29
N LEU A 18 18.06 1.59 13.97
CA LEU A 18 17.54 2.81 13.35
C LEU A 18 16.10 3.08 13.80
N ASN A 19 15.27 2.04 13.81
CA ASN A 19 13.89 2.13 14.23
C ASN A 19 13.74 2.45 15.72
N GLU A 20 14.66 1.99 16.57
CA GLU A 20 14.68 2.35 17.99
C GLU A 20 15.04 3.83 18.21
N ALA A 21 16.03 4.34 17.46
CA ALA A 21 16.50 5.72 17.59
C ALA A 21 15.48 6.77 17.12
N TYR A 22 14.64 6.44 16.13
CA TYR A 22 13.68 7.38 15.58
C TYR A 22 12.38 7.45 16.40
N PRO A 23 11.72 8.61 16.55
CA PRO A 23 10.40 8.67 17.15
C PRO A 23 9.35 7.93 16.29
N LYS A 24 8.37 7.31 16.95
CA LYS A 24 7.26 6.64 16.26
C LYS A 24 6.26 7.68 15.77
N ASP A 25 5.89 7.58 14.49
CA ASP A 25 4.76 8.32 13.94
C ASP A 25 3.45 7.65 14.38
N ASN A 26 2.68 8.33 15.23
CA ASN A 26 1.39 7.85 15.74
C ASN A 26 0.22 8.16 14.78
N PHE A 27 0.47 8.17 13.47
CA PHE A 27 -0.58 8.35 12.49
C PHE A 27 -1.65 7.25 12.63
N PRO A 28 -2.94 7.62 12.75
CA PRO A 28 -3.99 6.64 12.97
C PRO A 28 -4.20 5.81 11.70
N LEU A 29 -3.97 4.50 11.82
CA LEU A 29 -4.39 3.52 10.82
C LEU A 29 -5.74 2.94 11.24
N SER A 30 -6.67 2.83 10.30
CA SER A 30 -7.98 2.20 10.57
C SER A 30 -7.78 0.75 11.00
N LYS A 31 -8.63 0.26 11.91
CA LYS A 31 -8.63 -1.17 12.26
C LYS A 31 -9.09 -1.97 11.05
N ILE A 32 -8.40 -3.07 10.77
CA ILE A 32 -8.67 -3.95 9.62
C ILE A 32 -10.12 -4.44 9.62
N ASN A 33 -10.65 -4.83 10.79
CA ASN A 33 -12.04 -5.31 10.89
C ASN A 33 -13.06 -4.27 10.41
N HIS A 34 -12.91 -3.00 10.80
CA HIS A 34 -13.81 -1.93 10.33
C HIS A 34 -13.73 -1.70 8.82
N LEU A 35 -12.57 -1.94 8.20
CA LEU A 35 -12.44 -1.87 6.74
C LEU A 35 -13.19 -3.02 6.07
N ILE A 36 -13.12 -4.22 6.63
CA ILE A 36 -13.82 -5.41 6.13
C ILE A 36 -15.33 -5.25 6.28
N ASP A 37 -15.81 -4.88 7.48
CA ASP A 37 -17.24 -4.67 7.75
C ASP A 37 -17.83 -3.65 6.77
N ALA A 38 -17.11 -2.56 6.50
CA ALA A 38 -17.53 -1.51 5.58
C ALA A 38 -17.50 -1.91 4.09
N THR A 39 -17.05 -3.11 3.76
CA THR A 39 -17.14 -3.70 2.41
C THR A 39 -18.32 -4.66 2.25
N MET A 40 -18.86 -5.21 3.34
CA MET A 40 -19.97 -6.18 3.29
C MET A 40 -21.29 -5.59 2.78
N GLU A 41 -21.48 -4.27 2.92
CA GLU A 41 -22.68 -3.58 2.45
C GLU A 41 -22.73 -3.37 0.92
N TYR A 42 -21.66 -3.70 0.19
CA TYR A 42 -21.49 -3.36 -1.22
C TYR A 42 -21.51 -4.61 -2.09
N GLN A 43 -22.31 -4.56 -3.17
CA GLN A 43 -22.44 -5.68 -4.10
C GLN A 43 -21.21 -5.85 -5.01
N LEU A 44 -20.48 -4.79 -5.33
CA LEU A 44 -19.33 -4.89 -6.24
C LEU A 44 -18.07 -4.40 -5.55
N LEU A 45 -17.12 -5.32 -5.38
CA LEU A 45 -15.81 -5.08 -4.81
C LEU A 45 -14.72 -5.40 -5.82
N ARG A 46 -13.67 -4.57 -5.80
CA ARG A 46 -12.48 -4.75 -6.63
C ARG A 46 -11.24 -4.45 -5.85
N PHE A 47 -10.39 -5.46 -5.77
CA PHE A 47 -9.20 -5.42 -4.97
C PHE A 47 -8.05 -4.94 -5.84
N MET A 48 -7.32 -3.95 -5.33
CA MET A 48 -6.15 -3.40 -5.98
C MET A 48 -4.99 -3.42 -5.00
N ASP A 49 -3.85 -3.90 -5.47
CA ASP A 49 -2.59 -3.92 -4.71
C ASP A 49 -1.60 -3.02 -5.42
N THR A 50 -0.88 -2.21 -4.66
CA THR A 50 0.12 -1.29 -5.21
C THR A 50 1.45 -2.00 -5.45
N PHE A 51 2.05 -1.80 -6.61
CA PHE A 51 3.30 -2.47 -6.97
C PHE A 51 4.48 -1.97 -6.15
N SER A 52 5.05 -2.82 -5.28
CA SER A 52 6.20 -2.46 -4.44
C SER A 52 5.95 -1.13 -3.71
N GLY A 53 4.82 -1.02 -3.01
CA GLY A 53 4.22 0.25 -2.60
C GLY A 53 5.22 1.21 -1.98
N TYR A 54 5.90 0.83 -0.89
CA TYR A 54 6.89 1.71 -0.24
C TYR A 54 7.95 2.28 -1.19
N ASN A 55 8.44 1.47 -2.14
CA ASN A 55 9.48 1.89 -3.09
C ASN A 55 9.00 2.95 -4.09
N GLN A 56 7.70 3.27 -4.13
CA GLN A 56 7.16 4.36 -4.94
C GLN A 56 7.30 5.73 -4.26
N ILE A 57 7.62 5.76 -2.95
CA ILE A 57 7.83 7.00 -2.19
C ILE A 57 9.32 7.32 -2.17
N LYS A 58 9.69 8.52 -2.62
CA LYS A 58 11.08 8.99 -2.53
C LYS A 58 11.44 9.29 -1.08
N MET A 59 12.63 8.87 -0.67
CA MET A 59 13.19 9.29 0.63
C MET A 59 13.46 10.79 0.61
N HIS A 60 13.16 11.45 1.72
CA HIS A 60 13.58 12.82 1.96
C HIS A 60 15.12 12.90 1.90
N HIS A 61 15.68 13.97 1.35
CA HIS A 61 17.12 14.05 1.08
C HIS A 61 17.96 13.75 2.32
N ASN A 62 17.61 14.36 3.44
CA ASN A 62 18.36 14.26 4.69
C ASN A 62 18.22 12.89 5.38
N ASP A 63 17.23 12.10 4.97
CA ASP A 63 16.94 10.80 5.59
C ASP A 63 17.54 9.62 4.82
N LYS A 64 18.07 9.87 3.61
CA LYS A 64 18.64 8.82 2.76
C LYS A 64 19.82 8.13 3.45
N GLU A 65 20.77 8.91 3.96
CA GLU A 65 21.99 8.39 4.59
C GLU A 65 21.69 7.55 5.85
N ASN A 66 20.59 7.85 6.54
CA ASN A 66 20.14 7.07 7.69
C ASN A 66 19.67 5.65 7.30
N THR A 67 19.36 5.43 6.01
CA THR A 67 19.04 4.10 5.46
C THR A 67 20.26 3.41 4.87
N SER A 68 21.47 3.84 5.25
CA SER A 68 22.70 3.25 4.74
C SER A 68 22.88 1.80 5.21
N PHE A 69 23.50 1.00 4.34
CA PHE A 69 23.87 -0.37 4.61
C PHE A 69 25.23 -0.66 3.97
N ILE A 70 25.98 -1.56 4.60
CA ILE A 70 27.32 -1.92 4.17
C ILE A 70 27.25 -3.25 3.43
N THR A 71 27.94 -3.32 2.31
CA THR A 71 28.23 -4.55 1.58
C THR A 71 29.72 -4.83 1.63
N GLU A 72 30.17 -5.98 1.13
CA GLU A 72 31.60 -6.33 1.05
C GLU A 72 32.45 -5.29 0.30
N HIS A 73 31.83 -4.49 -0.58
CA HIS A 73 32.54 -3.58 -1.47
C HIS A 73 32.41 -2.11 -1.07
N ASN A 74 31.21 -1.69 -0.65
CA ASN A 74 30.90 -0.28 -0.42
C ASN A 74 29.70 -0.11 0.53
N THR A 75 29.54 1.12 1.03
CA THR A 75 28.34 1.59 1.71
C THR A 75 27.37 2.18 0.70
N TYR A 76 26.11 1.75 0.75
CA TYR A 76 25.03 2.25 -0.08
C TYR A 76 23.92 2.80 0.78
N CYS A 77 23.07 3.66 0.22
CA CYS A 77 21.86 4.14 0.87
C CYS A 77 20.69 4.13 -0.12
N TYR A 78 19.46 4.12 0.39
CA TYR A 78 18.29 4.03 -0.45
C TYR A 78 17.72 5.40 -0.82
N LYS A 79 17.32 5.54 -2.09
CA LYS A 79 16.69 6.75 -2.63
C LYS A 79 15.17 6.75 -2.49
N VAL A 80 14.59 5.58 -2.21
CA VAL A 80 13.16 5.35 -2.05
C VAL A 80 12.90 4.64 -0.73
N MET A 81 11.70 4.81 -0.18
CA MET A 81 11.31 4.25 1.09
C MET A 81 11.26 2.73 1.01
N LEU A 82 11.68 2.07 2.08
CA LEU A 82 11.85 0.63 2.13
C LEU A 82 10.88 -0.02 3.08
N PHE A 83 10.69 -1.31 2.87
CA PHE A 83 10.17 -2.19 3.88
C PHE A 83 11.12 -2.25 5.10
N GLY A 84 10.56 -2.39 6.29
CA GLY A 84 11.31 -2.52 7.55
C GLY A 84 11.50 -1.20 8.31
N LEU A 85 11.20 -0.05 7.72
CA LEU A 85 11.21 1.24 8.44
C LEU A 85 9.93 1.38 9.27
N LYS A 86 10.08 1.73 10.55
CA LYS A 86 8.98 1.82 11.54
C LYS A 86 7.81 2.71 11.10
N ASN A 87 8.11 3.81 10.41
CA ASN A 87 7.12 4.82 10.02
C ASN A 87 6.67 4.69 8.55
N ALA A 88 7.07 3.63 7.83
CA ALA A 88 6.74 3.46 6.41
C ALA A 88 5.23 3.36 6.18
N GLY A 89 4.54 2.52 6.97
CA GLY A 89 3.08 2.34 6.86
C GLY A 89 2.29 3.63 7.08
N ALA A 90 2.69 4.41 8.10
CA ALA A 90 2.08 5.73 8.39
C ALA A 90 2.28 6.71 7.23
N THR A 91 3.51 6.79 6.70
CA THR A 91 3.83 7.65 5.55
C THR A 91 3.02 7.27 4.32
N TYR A 92 2.91 5.97 4.04
CA TYR A 92 2.14 5.46 2.91
C TYR A 92 0.66 5.76 3.05
N GLN A 93 0.08 5.52 4.23
CA GLN A 93 -1.33 5.83 4.46
C GLN A 93 -1.61 7.33 4.33
N ARG A 94 -0.71 8.21 4.81
CA ARG A 94 -0.84 9.67 4.61
C ARG A 94 -0.86 10.03 3.12
N LEU A 95 0.01 9.42 2.31
CA LEU A 95 0.01 9.61 0.86
C LEU A 95 -1.33 9.19 0.26
N VAL A 96 -1.76 7.96 0.52
CA VAL A 96 -3.03 7.39 0.02
C VAL A 96 -4.22 8.28 0.41
N ASN A 97 -4.33 8.65 1.69
CA ASN A 97 -5.39 9.53 2.17
C ASN A 97 -5.37 10.90 1.48
N LYS A 98 -4.18 11.44 1.17
CA LYS A 98 -4.03 12.71 0.48
C LYS A 98 -4.47 12.62 -0.98
N ILE A 99 -4.02 11.61 -1.71
CA ILE A 99 -4.29 11.51 -3.16
C ILE A 99 -5.72 11.07 -3.45
N LEU A 100 -6.31 10.22 -2.60
CA LEU A 100 -7.65 9.66 -2.77
C LEU A 100 -8.69 10.34 -1.87
N LYS A 101 -8.39 11.53 -1.31
CA LYS A 101 -9.25 12.23 -0.34
C LYS A 101 -10.72 12.33 -0.77
N GLU A 102 -10.97 12.64 -2.05
CA GLU A 102 -12.32 12.80 -2.62
C GLU A 102 -13.04 11.46 -2.88
N HIS A 103 -12.29 10.36 -2.90
CA HIS A 103 -12.80 9.00 -3.14
C HIS A 103 -13.00 8.23 -1.82
N MET A 104 -12.19 8.53 -0.81
CA MET A 104 -12.18 7.85 0.49
C MET A 104 -13.55 7.98 1.15
N GLY A 105 -14.13 6.83 1.49
CA GLY A 105 -15.47 6.76 2.10
C GLY A 105 -16.62 6.73 1.10
N ARG A 106 -16.49 7.40 -0.07
CA ARG A 106 -17.50 7.37 -1.14
C ARG A 106 -17.47 6.06 -1.91
N ASN A 107 -16.37 5.80 -2.61
CA ASN A 107 -16.25 4.66 -3.53
C ASN A 107 -14.94 3.89 -3.36
N ILE A 108 -14.03 4.32 -2.47
CA ILE A 108 -12.81 3.59 -2.15
C ILE A 108 -12.61 3.43 -0.64
N LYS A 109 -12.05 2.29 -0.28
CA LYS A 109 -11.44 2.00 1.02
C LYS A 109 -9.99 1.62 0.77
N ALA A 110 -9.07 2.14 1.57
CA ALA A 110 -7.65 1.88 1.38
C ALA A 110 -6.95 1.71 2.72
N TYR A 111 -6.08 0.71 2.79
CA TYR A 111 -5.23 0.41 3.92
C TYR A 111 -3.82 0.12 3.40
N VAL A 112 -2.92 1.07 3.61
CA VAL A 112 -1.55 1.04 3.10
C VAL A 112 -1.55 0.67 1.60
N GLU A 113 -0.99 -0.49 1.22
CA GLU A 113 -0.85 -0.96 -0.15
C GLU A 113 -2.12 -1.62 -0.73
N ASP A 114 -3.07 -1.97 0.12
CA ASP A 114 -4.30 -2.68 -0.24
C ASP A 114 -5.47 -1.68 -0.38
N MET A 115 -6.12 -1.68 -1.55
CA MET A 115 -7.26 -0.81 -1.83
C MET A 115 -8.45 -1.62 -2.36
N VAL A 116 -9.66 -1.15 -2.04
CA VAL A 116 -10.92 -1.69 -2.54
C VAL A 116 -11.75 -0.58 -3.13
N VAL A 117 -12.04 -0.67 -4.41
CA VAL A 117 -13.11 0.13 -5.03
C VAL A 117 -14.42 -0.60 -4.83
N LYS A 118 -15.41 0.11 -4.33
CA LYS A 118 -16.72 -0.43 -3.97
C LYS A 118 -17.85 0.32 -4.66
N SER A 119 -18.89 -0.41 -5.05
CA SER A 119 -20.10 0.15 -5.66
C SER A 119 -21.34 -0.64 -5.23
N LEU A 120 -22.45 0.07 -5.01
CA LEU A 120 -23.76 -0.53 -4.74
C LEU A 120 -24.44 -1.05 -6.01
N ARG A 121 -24.13 -0.47 -7.18
CA ARG A 121 -24.75 -0.81 -8.46
C ARG A 121 -23.71 -0.95 -9.57
N ALA A 122 -23.98 -1.83 -10.53
CA ALA A 122 -23.10 -2.10 -11.67
C ALA A 122 -22.92 -0.89 -12.60
N ASN A 123 -23.91 -0.01 -12.72
CA ASN A 123 -23.85 1.15 -13.61
C ASN A 123 -22.84 2.22 -13.18
N TRP A 124 -22.69 2.47 -11.88
CA TRP A 124 -21.72 3.45 -11.35
C TRP A 124 -20.29 2.92 -11.25
N TYR A 125 -20.14 1.60 -11.37
CA TYR A 125 -18.92 0.89 -11.06
C TYR A 125 -17.77 1.27 -12.02
N THR A 126 -17.99 1.23 -13.34
CA THR A 126 -16.95 1.57 -14.33
C THR A 126 -16.50 3.03 -14.20
N SER A 127 -17.43 3.94 -13.86
CA SER A 127 -17.10 5.35 -13.60
C SER A 127 -16.21 5.49 -12.36
N ASN A 128 -16.58 4.84 -11.25
CA ASN A 128 -15.81 4.88 -10.00
C ASN A 128 -14.39 4.33 -10.17
N LEU A 129 -14.24 3.23 -10.91
CA LEU A 129 -12.94 2.65 -11.20
C LEU A 129 -12.12 3.56 -12.13
N GLY A 130 -12.75 4.12 -13.16
CA GLY A 130 -12.12 5.05 -14.10
C GLY A 130 -11.58 6.32 -13.41
N GLU A 131 -12.37 6.90 -12.51
CA GLU A 131 -11.95 8.04 -11.69
C GLU A 131 -10.76 7.67 -10.78
N THR A 132 -10.83 6.52 -10.11
CA THR A 132 -9.76 6.02 -9.25
C THR A 132 -8.46 5.86 -10.03
N PHE A 133 -8.51 5.20 -11.20
CA PHE A 133 -7.33 5.05 -12.07
C PHE A 133 -6.80 6.39 -12.59
N ARG A 134 -7.67 7.38 -12.83
CA ARG A 134 -7.24 8.73 -13.23
C ARG A 134 -6.41 9.38 -12.12
N VAL A 135 -6.83 9.26 -10.87
CA VAL A 135 -6.07 9.76 -9.72
C VAL A 135 -4.74 9.03 -9.56
N LEU A 136 -4.75 7.69 -9.61
CA LEU A 136 -3.52 6.90 -9.49
C LEU A 136 -2.51 7.27 -10.59
N ARG A 137 -2.96 7.43 -11.85
CA ARG A 137 -2.11 7.90 -12.94
C ARG A 137 -1.56 9.31 -12.72
N LYS A 138 -2.39 10.24 -12.23
CA LYS A 138 -1.98 11.62 -11.94
C LYS A 138 -0.80 11.67 -10.96
N TYR A 139 -0.79 10.78 -9.96
CA TYR A 139 0.27 10.70 -8.95
C TYR A 139 1.34 9.64 -9.27
N ASN A 140 1.30 9.05 -10.47
CA ASN A 140 2.21 7.98 -10.90
C ASN A 140 2.28 6.79 -9.92
N MET A 141 1.14 6.49 -9.28
CA MET A 141 1.00 5.37 -8.37
C MET A 141 0.71 4.10 -9.18
N LYS A 142 1.61 3.13 -9.10
CA LYS A 142 1.57 1.91 -9.89
C LYS A 142 0.86 0.80 -9.11
N LEU A 143 -0.05 0.11 -9.79
CA LEU A 143 -0.69 -1.10 -9.29
C LEU A 143 0.09 -2.33 -9.75
N ASN A 144 -0.09 -3.44 -9.03
CA ASN A 144 0.44 -4.74 -9.39
C ASN A 144 -0.66 -5.57 -10.10
N PRO A 145 -0.61 -5.70 -11.44
CA PRO A 145 -1.70 -6.34 -12.18
C PRO A 145 -1.95 -7.79 -11.77
N THR A 146 -0.92 -8.53 -11.32
CA THR A 146 -1.05 -9.95 -10.95
C THR A 146 -1.69 -10.16 -9.58
N LYS A 147 -1.82 -9.09 -8.79
CA LYS A 147 -2.46 -9.11 -7.47
C LYS A 147 -3.78 -8.34 -7.43
N CYS A 148 -4.09 -7.55 -8.46
CA CYS A 148 -5.40 -6.93 -8.60
C CYS A 148 -6.46 -8.00 -8.95
N ALA A 149 -7.66 -7.88 -8.37
CA ALA A 149 -8.79 -8.75 -8.65
C ALA A 149 -10.01 -7.91 -9.02
N PHE A 150 -10.43 -7.99 -10.30
CA PHE A 150 -11.45 -7.11 -10.87
C PHE A 150 -12.77 -7.78 -11.28
N GLU A 151 -12.92 -9.09 -11.20
CA GLU A 151 -14.17 -9.77 -11.59
C GLU A 151 -14.46 -10.96 -10.67
N VAL A 152 -14.25 -10.75 -9.37
CA VAL A 152 -14.39 -11.83 -8.40
C VAL A 152 -15.64 -11.64 -7.55
N THR A 153 -16.43 -12.70 -7.38
CA THR A 153 -17.50 -12.82 -6.37
C THR A 153 -16.93 -13.02 -4.97
N SER A 154 -15.65 -13.40 -4.87
CA SER A 154 -14.91 -13.45 -3.63
C SER A 154 -13.42 -13.12 -3.83
N GLY A 155 -12.83 -12.36 -2.91
CA GLY A 155 -11.44 -11.91 -3.04
C GLY A 155 -10.73 -11.85 -1.70
N LYS A 156 -9.39 -12.00 -1.73
CA LYS A 156 -8.57 -11.83 -0.54
C LYS A 156 -8.28 -10.36 -0.30
N PHE A 157 -8.65 -9.83 0.86
CA PHE A 157 -8.34 -8.48 1.31
C PHE A 157 -7.81 -8.49 2.72
N LEU A 158 -6.62 -7.92 2.94
CA LEU A 158 -5.97 -7.86 4.26
C LEU A 158 -5.85 -9.22 4.97
N GLY A 159 -5.73 -10.31 4.20
CA GLY A 159 -5.64 -11.67 4.74
C GLY A 159 -6.97 -12.41 4.83
N PHE A 160 -8.11 -11.73 4.69
CA PHE A 160 -9.45 -12.29 4.81
C PHE A 160 -10.05 -12.58 3.44
N VAL A 161 -10.85 -13.65 3.35
CA VAL A 161 -11.67 -13.90 2.16
C VAL A 161 -12.96 -13.11 2.32
N VAL A 162 -13.18 -12.15 1.44
CA VAL A 162 -14.42 -11.38 1.35
C VAL A 162 -15.25 -12.01 0.25
N THR A 163 -16.35 -12.67 0.59
CA THR A 163 -17.34 -13.24 -0.32
C THR A 163 -18.57 -12.36 -0.38
N GLN A 164 -19.14 -12.24 -1.58
CA GLN A 164 -20.46 -11.66 -1.80
C GLN A 164 -21.57 -12.63 -1.38
#